data_AF-A0A929DRK7-F1
#
_entry.id   AF-A0A929DRK7-F1
#
_cell.length_a   1.000
_cell.length_b   1.000
_cell.length_c   1.000
_cell.angle_alpha   90.00
_cell.angle_beta   90.00
_cell.angle_gamma   90.00
#
_symmetry.space_group_name_H-M   'P 1'
#
loop_
_entity.id
_entity.type
_entity.pdbx_description
1 polymer ?
#
loop_
_entity_poly.entity_id
_entity_poly.type
_entity_poly.pdbx_seq_one_letter_code
_entity_poly.pdbx_strand_id
1 'polypeptide(L)'
;MSVLKSVRSEKRLLEILGRLPKETAANLLEYAEFLDSRHGCDPVATEPLTIPRPEKESVVEAIRRLSDTYPMLDTEHLLHETGDLMSQHIMQARPATEVIDDLEALFGKHYKGLGASG
;
A
#
# COMPACT_ATOMS: atom_id res chain seq x y z
N MET A 1 15.40 5.64 -2.44
CA MET A 1 16.42 5.88 -1.39
C MET A 1 15.88 5.68 0.05
N SER A 2 14.69 5.10 0.24
CA SER A 2 13.99 5.03 1.55
C SER A 2 14.22 3.71 2.32
N VAL A 3 14.33 2.58 1.62
CA VAL A 3 14.43 1.23 2.21
C VAL A 3 15.71 1.04 3.07
N LEU A 4 16.85 1.59 2.62
CA LEU A 4 18.15 1.44 3.31
C LEU A 4 18.20 2.14 4.68
N LYS A 5 17.37 3.16 4.90
CA LYS A 5 17.30 3.86 6.20
C LYS A 5 16.61 2.99 7.25
N SER A 6 15.58 2.24 6.88
CA SER A 6 14.82 1.37 7.80
C SER A 6 15.70 0.23 8.35
N VAL A 7 16.43 -0.45 7.47
CA VAL A 7 17.32 -1.58 7.84
C VAL A 7 18.44 -1.17 8.80
N ARG A 8 18.96 0.05 8.67
CA ARG A 8 20.00 0.57 9.58
C ARG A 8 19.43 0.86 10.97
N SER A 9 18.22 1.41 11.04
CA SER A 9 17.53 1.73 12.29
C SER A 9 17.12 0.46 13.03
N GLU A 10 16.66 -0.57 12.31
CA GLU A 10 16.28 -1.88 12.87
C GLU A 10 17.45 -2.57 13.58
N LYS A 11 18.59 -2.72 12.89
CA LYS A 11 19.80 -3.33 13.47
C LYS A 11 20.23 -2.59 14.73
N ARG A 12 20.18 -1.26 14.71
CA ARG A 12 20.56 -0.43 15.86
C ARG A 12 19.62 -0.61 17.05
N LEU A 13 18.33 -0.79 16.82
CA LEU A 13 17.35 -1.04 17.87
C LEU A 13 17.62 -2.39 18.56
N LEU A 14 17.89 -3.45 17.79
CA LEU A 14 18.24 -4.77 18.32
C LEU A 14 19.52 -4.75 19.16
N GLU A 15 20.56 -4.03 18.72
CA GLU A 15 21.79 -3.83 19.48
C GLU A 15 21.57 -3.09 20.82
N ILE A 16 20.63 -2.14 20.84
CA ILE A 16 20.29 -1.41 22.07
C ILE A 16 19.51 -2.33 23.00
N LEU A 17 18.50 -3.03 22.49
CA LEU A 17 17.67 -3.96 23.25
C LEU A 17 18.52 -5.05 23.91
N GLY A 18 19.48 -5.63 23.19
CA GLY A 18 20.38 -6.66 23.72
C GLY A 18 21.33 -6.19 24.82
N ARG A 19 21.51 -4.89 25.02
CA ARG A 19 22.34 -4.30 26.08
C ARG A 19 21.54 -3.76 27.27
N LEU A 20 20.21 -3.67 27.15
CA LEU A 20 19.36 -3.13 28.20
C LEU A 20 19.10 -4.18 29.31
N PRO A 21 19.02 -3.75 30.58
CA PRO A 21 18.46 -4.58 31.65
C PRO A 21 17.01 -4.95 31.34
N LYS A 22 16.55 -6.11 31.84
CA LYS A 22 15.21 -6.65 31.55
C LYS A 22 14.08 -5.65 31.83
N GLU A 23 14.14 -4.94 32.95
CA GLU A 23 13.14 -3.94 33.34
C GLU A 23 13.08 -2.76 32.35
N THR A 24 14.24 -2.26 31.91
CA THR A 24 14.29 -1.14 30.96
C THR A 24 13.93 -1.58 29.54
N ALA A 25 14.23 -2.83 29.17
CA ALA A 25 13.80 -3.42 27.91
C ALA A 25 12.27 -3.57 27.83
N ALA A 26 11.62 -3.91 28.95
CA ALA A 26 10.16 -3.94 29.03
C ALA A 26 9.54 -2.54 28.81
N ASN A 27 10.10 -1.50 29.44
CA ASN A 27 9.64 -0.12 29.22
C ASN A 27 9.82 0.34 27.76
N LEU A 28 10.92 -0.07 27.11
CA LEU A 28 11.14 0.22 25.69
C LEU A 28 10.10 -0.48 24.80
N LEU A 29 9.76 -1.73 25.14
CA LEU A 29 8.73 -2.50 24.42
C LEU A 29 7.35 -1.86 24.59
N GLU A 30 6.95 -1.50 25.81
CA GLU A 30 5.68 -0.80 26.06
C GLU A 30 5.57 0.50 25.27
N TYR A 31 6.67 1.27 25.18
CA TYR A 31 6.69 2.49 24.38
C TYR A 31 6.62 2.20 22.88
N ALA A 32 7.28 1.15 22.39
CA ALA A 32 7.19 0.72 21.01
C ALA A 32 5.77 0.26 20.65
N GLU A 33 5.11 -0.52 21.50
CA GLU A 33 3.72 -0.93 21.36
C GLU A 33 2.76 0.26 21.40
N PHE A 34 3.01 1.24 22.26
CA PHE A 34 2.25 2.49 22.27
C PHE A 34 2.39 3.26 20.94
N LEU A 35 3.60 3.36 20.40
CA LEU A 35 3.83 3.97 19.09
C LEU A 35 3.15 3.19 17.97
N ASP A 36 3.24 1.85 17.99
CA ASP A 36 2.59 0.97 17.02
C ASP A 36 1.06 1.08 17.08
N SER A 37 0.47 1.14 18.28
CA SER A 37 -0.99 1.32 18.41
C SER A 37 -1.50 2.68 17.92
N ARG A 38 -0.66 3.72 17.91
CA ARG A 38 -1.05 5.08 17.47
C ARG A 38 -0.66 5.42 16.05
N HIS A 39 0.43 4.83 15.57
CA HIS A 39 1.10 5.20 14.33
C HIS A 39 1.53 3.98 13.51
N GLY A 40 1.36 2.77 14.04
CA GLY A 40 1.54 1.54 13.30
C GLY A 40 0.51 1.48 12.18
N CYS A 41 0.98 1.03 11.03
CA CYS A 41 0.10 0.62 9.95
C CYS A 41 -0.35 -0.79 10.28
N ASP A 42 -1.65 -1.08 10.15
CA ASP A 42 -2.12 -2.47 10.15
C ASP A 42 -1.26 -3.27 9.16
N PRO A 43 -0.91 -4.54 9.47
CA PRO A 43 -0.15 -5.38 8.56
C PRO A 43 -0.89 -5.40 7.23
N VAL A 44 -0.32 -4.68 6.26
CA VAL A 44 -0.93 -4.47 4.96
C VAL A 44 -1.09 -5.85 4.34
N ALA A 45 -2.33 -6.23 4.01
CA ALA A 45 -2.62 -7.52 3.43
C ALA A 45 -1.71 -7.74 2.22
N THR A 46 -0.89 -8.80 2.26
CA THR A 46 0.07 -9.12 1.20
C THR A 46 -0.60 -9.72 -0.04
N GLU A 47 -1.87 -10.10 0.10
CA GLU A 47 -2.72 -10.63 -0.95
C GLU A 47 -3.89 -9.68 -1.25
N PRO A 48 -4.38 -9.64 -2.51
CA PRO A 48 -5.50 -8.80 -2.87
C PRO A 48 -6.76 -9.22 -2.12
N LEU A 49 -7.46 -8.23 -1.58
CA LEU A 49 -8.76 -8.45 -0.96
C LEU A 49 -9.81 -8.73 -2.03
N THR A 50 -10.74 -9.65 -1.77
CA THR A 50 -11.80 -9.96 -2.74
C THR A 50 -12.94 -8.95 -2.62
N ILE A 51 -12.80 -7.80 -3.28
CA ILE A 51 -13.84 -6.76 -3.34
C ILE A 51 -14.50 -6.80 -4.74
N PRO A 52 -15.78 -7.22 -4.85
CA PRO A 52 -16.45 -7.38 -6.13
C PRO A 52 -16.71 -6.02 -6.80
N ARG A 53 -16.66 -6.02 -8.14
CA ARG A 53 -17.04 -4.87 -8.96
C ARG A 53 -18.56 -4.64 -8.89
N PRO A 54 -19.03 -3.42 -8.57
CA PRO A 54 -20.45 -3.07 -8.63
C PRO A 54 -21.00 -3.05 -10.07
N GLU A 55 -22.31 -3.29 -10.24
CA GLU A 55 -22.97 -3.26 -11.57
C GLU A 55 -22.91 -1.88 -12.25
N LYS A 56 -22.92 -0.82 -11.45
CA LYS A 56 -22.75 0.57 -11.89
C LYS A 56 -21.64 1.18 -11.07
N GLU A 57 -20.57 1.58 -11.74
CA GLU A 57 -19.37 2.07 -11.12
C GLU A 57 -18.80 3.22 -11.94
N SER A 58 -18.47 4.33 -11.27
CA SER A 58 -17.70 5.42 -11.85
C SER A 58 -16.19 5.14 -11.76
N VAL A 59 -15.40 5.80 -12.60
CA VAL A 59 -13.93 5.66 -12.59
C VAL A 59 -13.34 5.98 -11.21
N VAL A 60 -13.89 6.98 -10.50
CA VAL A 60 -13.43 7.34 -9.14
C VAL A 60 -13.73 6.25 -8.12
N GLU A 61 -14.93 5.66 -8.21
CA GLU A 61 -15.31 4.54 -7.34
C GLU A 61 -14.44 3.30 -7.61
N ALA A 62 -14.09 3.05 -8.88
CA ALA A 62 -13.18 1.98 -9.24
C ALA A 62 -11.76 2.21 -8.71
N ILE A 63 -11.20 3.42 -8.82
CA ILE A 63 -9.88 3.74 -8.22
C ILE A 63 -9.91 3.47 -6.73
N ARG A 64 -10.96 3.90 -6.03
CA ARG A 64 -11.11 3.64 -4.59
C ARG A 64 -11.20 2.14 -4.29
N ARG A 65 -12.08 1.41 -4.98
CA ARG A 65 -12.22 -0.05 -4.83
C ARG A 65 -10.91 -0.77 -5.08
N LEU A 66 -10.16 -0.38 -6.11
CA LEU A 66 -8.89 -1.02 -6.48
C LEU A 66 -7.78 -0.71 -5.47
N SER A 67 -7.71 0.50 -4.94
CA SER A 67 -6.83 0.82 -3.80
C SER A 67 -7.17 -0.02 -2.57
N ASP A 68 -8.46 -0.22 -2.28
CA ASP A 68 -8.90 -1.08 -1.18
C ASP A 68 -8.64 -2.58 -1.47
N THR A 69 -8.68 -2.99 -2.74
CA THR A 69 -8.39 -4.36 -3.20
C THR A 69 -6.91 -4.68 -3.08
N TYR A 70 -6.03 -3.70 -3.34
CA TYR A 70 -4.58 -3.85 -3.35
C TYR A 70 -3.90 -2.93 -2.34
N PRO A 71 -4.14 -3.11 -1.03
CA PRO A 71 -3.60 -2.19 -0.03
C PRO A 71 -2.06 -2.25 0.05
N MET A 72 -1.44 -3.32 -0.47
CA MET A 72 0.02 -3.50 -0.57
C MET A 72 0.69 -2.69 -1.67
N LEU A 73 -0.06 -2.14 -2.61
CA LEU A 73 0.51 -1.34 -3.70
C LEU A 73 0.77 0.09 -3.24
N ASP A 74 1.92 0.61 -3.63
CA ASP A 74 2.25 2.01 -3.43
C ASP A 74 1.40 2.88 -4.37
N THR A 75 0.29 3.41 -3.84
CA THR A 75 -0.65 4.25 -4.57
C THR A 75 -0.02 5.54 -5.09
N GLU A 76 1.10 6.02 -4.52
CA GLU A 76 1.80 7.20 -5.03
C GLU A 76 2.40 6.94 -6.42
N HIS A 77 2.93 5.74 -6.64
CA HIS A 77 3.47 5.35 -7.96
C HIS A 77 2.36 5.13 -8.99
N LEU A 78 1.17 4.70 -8.56
CA LEU A 78 0.01 4.49 -9.44
C LEU A 78 -0.68 5.81 -9.83
N LEU A 79 -0.44 6.90 -9.11
CA LEU A 79 -1.15 8.17 -9.29
C LEU A 79 -0.96 8.77 -10.69
N HIS A 80 0.23 8.63 -11.29
CA HIS A 80 0.50 9.18 -12.61
C HIS A 80 -0.30 8.44 -13.70
N GLU A 81 -0.23 7.11 -13.70
CA GLU A 81 -0.89 6.26 -14.70
C GLU A 81 -2.42 6.28 -14.54
N THR A 82 -2.91 6.28 -13.29
CA THR A 82 -4.34 6.44 -13.01
C THR A 82 -4.85 7.83 -13.40
N GLY A 83 -4.04 8.88 -13.22
CA GLY A 83 -4.34 10.24 -13.65
C GLY A 83 -4.47 10.39 -15.17
N ASP A 84 -3.62 9.69 -15.94
CA ASP A 84 -3.70 9.67 -17.40
C ASP A 84 -5.00 9.01 -17.89
N LEU A 85 -5.38 7.87 -17.29
CA LEU A 85 -6.63 7.16 -17.60
C LEU A 85 -7.86 8.02 -17.27
N MET A 86 -7.84 8.71 -16.13
CA MET A 86 -8.91 9.65 -15.74
C MET A 86 -8.99 10.85 -16.70
N SER A 87 -7.84 11.37 -17.13
CA SER A 87 -7.79 12.47 -18.10
C SER A 87 -8.37 12.05 -19.45
N GLN A 88 -8.08 10.83 -19.91
CA GLN A 88 -8.67 10.29 -21.14
C GLN A 88 -10.19 10.08 -21.00
N HIS A 89 -10.66 9.60 -19.85
CA HIS A 89 -12.10 9.50 -19.56
C HIS A 89 -12.81 10.85 -19.76
N ILE A 90 -12.24 11.92 -19.20
CA ILE A 90 -12.83 13.26 -19.22
C ILE A 90 -12.67 13.93 -20.59
N MET A 91 -11.45 13.94 -21.15
CA MET A 91 -11.13 14.71 -22.34
C MET A 91 -11.58 14.03 -23.64
N GLN A 92 -11.57 12.69 -23.67
CA GLN A 92 -11.91 11.90 -24.87
C GLN A 92 -13.28 11.23 -24.75
N ALA A 93 -14.02 11.50 -23.67
CA ALA A 93 -15.31 10.88 -23.36
C ALA A 93 -15.27 9.34 -23.44
N ARG A 94 -14.12 8.73 -23.08
CA ARG A 94 -13.98 7.27 -23.07
C ARG A 94 -15.00 6.67 -22.10
N PRO A 95 -15.67 5.55 -22.44
CA PRO A 95 -16.61 4.90 -21.53
C PRO A 95 -15.96 4.53 -20.20
N ALA A 96 -16.68 4.75 -19.10
CA ALA A 96 -16.19 4.42 -17.76
C ALA A 96 -15.81 2.93 -17.65
N THR A 97 -16.58 2.03 -18.28
CA THR A 97 -16.31 0.59 -18.27
C THR A 97 -14.94 0.25 -18.83
N GLU A 98 -14.56 0.82 -19.97
CA GLU A 98 -13.26 0.58 -20.61
C GLU A 98 -12.11 1.12 -19.76
N VAL A 99 -12.29 2.30 -19.16
CA VAL A 99 -11.28 2.90 -18.29
C VAL A 99 -11.11 2.08 -17.01
N ILE A 100 -12.18 1.52 -16.47
CA ILE A 100 -12.14 0.64 -15.31
C ILE A 100 -11.42 -0.66 -15.64
N ASP A 101 -11.64 -1.25 -16.81
CA ASP A 101 -10.93 -2.45 -17.25
C ASP A 101 -9.41 -2.20 -17.38
N ASP A 102 -9.03 -1.03 -17.92
CA ASP A 102 -7.63 -0.59 -17.98
C ASP A 102 -7.02 -0.41 -16.58
N LEU A 103 -7.77 0.17 -15.64
CA LEU A 103 -7.35 0.31 -14.24
C LEU A 103 -7.17 -1.05 -13.56
N GLU A 104 -8.07 -2.00 -13.79
CA GLU A 104 -7.98 -3.37 -13.25
C GLU A 104 -6.72 -4.08 -13.77
N ALA A 105 -6.43 -3.95 -15.06
CA ALA A 105 -5.21 -4.48 -15.67
C ALA A 105 -3.94 -3.82 -15.11
N LEU A 106 -3.98 -2.50 -14.90
CA LEU A 106 -2.89 -1.73 -14.32
C LEU A 106 -2.54 -2.22 -12.91
N PHE A 107 -3.52 -2.23 -12.00
CA PHE A 107 -3.32 -2.69 -10.63
C PHE A 107 -2.85 -4.15 -10.58
N GLY A 108 -3.45 -5.03 -11.39
CA GLY A 108 -3.05 -6.43 -11.48
C GLY A 108 -1.61 -6.62 -12.00
N LYS A 109 -1.14 -5.78 -12.92
CA LYS A 109 0.25 -5.78 -13.41
C LYS A 109 1.22 -5.38 -12.31
N HIS A 110 0.94 -4.31 -11.58
CA HIS A 110 1.78 -3.84 -10.48
C HIS A 110 1.85 -4.86 -9.34
N TYR A 111 0.73 -5.49 -8.99
CA TYR A 111 0.70 -6.58 -8.02
C TYR A 111 1.60 -7.76 -8.45
N LYS A 112 1.52 -8.20 -9.72
CA LYS A 112 2.40 -9.26 -10.24
C LYS A 112 3.88 -8.85 -10.23
N GLY A 113 4.18 -7.57 -10.48
CA GLY A 113 5.54 -7.03 -10.41
C GLY A 113 6.14 -7.06 -9.01
N LEU A 114 5.31 -6.91 -7.97
CA LEU A 114 5.72 -7.02 -6.57
C LEU A 114 6.30 -8.41 -6.25
N GLY A 115 5.67 -9.47 -6.76
CA GLY A 115 6.11 -10.85 -6.55
C GLY A 115 7.36 -11.28 -7.34
N ALA A 116 7.80 -10.48 -8.32
CA ALA A 116 8.99 -10.75 -9.13
C ALA A 116 10.28 -10.11 -8.57
N SER A 117 10.17 -9.35 -7.47
CA SER A 117 11.29 -8.62 -6.85
C SER A 117 11.62 -9.09 -5.42
N GLY A 118 11.03 -10.22 -4.98
CA GLY A 118 11.25 -10.85 -3.68
C GLY A 118 12.29 -11.96 -3.70
#